data_AF-A0A6J8BQL1-F1
#
_entry.id   AF-A0A6J8BQL1-F1
#
_cell.length_a   1.000
_cell.length_b   1.000
_cell.length_c   1.000
_cell.angle_alpha   90.00
_cell.angle_beta   90.00
_cell.angle_gamma   90.00
#
_symmetry.space_group_name_H-M   'P 1'
#
loop_
_entity.id
_entity.type
_entity.pdbx_description
1 polymer ?
#
loop_
_entity_poly.entity_id
_entity_poly.type
_entity_poly.pdbx_seq_one_letter_code
_entity_poly.pdbx_strand_id
1 'polypeptide(L)'
;MKTVVYLCLVGVSHGFLFNLNTHGGSKTITAKTDVRPECIDWAHNGTCDFYDCFEQRFPCGSSGYALGYGGKYCRKFQQSQFRSLFNTAGQVFLDKMSKCEMDAVLPFYEQQSITCSTEYDLVFKHQEDCYIQSGYCDVVLDNFDGFLKTFDRADFLNFKLINQVLNAAKRCHVDISQAIISKYLGR
;
A
#
# COMPACT_ATOMS: atom_id res chain seq x y z
N MET A 1 -6.41 -25.96 -6.60
CA MET A 1 -6.61 -24.74 -5.78
C MET A 1 -7.13 -25.03 -4.37
N LYS A 2 -6.80 -26.18 -3.76
CA LYS A 2 -7.14 -26.53 -2.37
C LYS A 2 -5.94 -26.39 -1.42
N THR A 3 -4.75 -26.11 -1.96
CA THR A 3 -3.47 -26.16 -1.25
C THR A 3 -3.12 -24.84 -0.55
N VAL A 4 -3.67 -23.70 -1.00
CA VAL A 4 -3.34 -22.38 -0.44
C VAL A 4 -4.06 -22.14 0.90
N VAL A 5 -5.25 -22.73 1.10
CA VAL A 5 -6.01 -22.60 2.37
C VAL A 5 -5.42 -23.46 3.49
N TYR A 6 -4.74 -24.56 3.17
CA TYR A 6 -4.12 -25.44 4.18
C TYR A 6 -2.90 -24.81 4.87
N LEU A 7 -2.27 -23.82 4.24
CA LEU A 7 -1.12 -23.10 4.80
C LEU A 7 -1.47 -22.15 5.96
N CYS A 8 -2.76 -21.89 6.21
CA CYS A 8 -3.18 -21.13 7.39
C CYS A 8 -3.44 -21.98 8.64
N LEU A 9 -3.46 -23.33 8.54
CA LEU A 9 -3.85 -24.19 9.68
C LEU A 9 -2.81 -25.24 10.08
N VAL A 10 -1.71 -25.42 9.35
CA VAL A 10 -0.65 -26.38 9.71
C VAL A 10 0.73 -25.70 9.64
N GLY A 11 0.96 -24.77 10.57
CA GLY A 11 2.25 -24.10 10.74
C GLY A 11 2.64 -23.84 12.20
N VAL A 12 1.84 -24.33 13.15
CA VAL A 12 2.11 -24.17 14.58
C VAL A 12 2.54 -25.52 15.14
N SER A 13 3.80 -25.94 14.89
CA SER A 13 4.43 -26.87 15.83
C SER A 13 5.94 -27.09 15.66
N HIS A 14 6.57 -26.99 14.48
CA HIS A 14 8.02 -27.30 14.41
C HIS A 14 8.78 -26.49 13.34
N GLY A 15 8.93 -25.17 13.55
CA GLY A 15 9.85 -24.38 12.71
C GLY A 15 9.57 -22.89 12.62
N PHE A 16 9.46 -22.16 13.74
CA PHE A 16 9.53 -20.69 13.75
C PHE A 16 10.71 -20.21 14.63
N LEU A 17 11.90 -20.73 14.31
CA LEU A 17 13.18 -20.06 14.55
C LEU A 17 13.65 -19.33 13.28
N PHE A 18 12.71 -18.84 12.47
CA PHE A 18 13.00 -17.95 11.34
C PHE A 18 12.58 -16.53 11.72
N ASN A 19 13.55 -15.83 12.30
CA ASN A 19 13.81 -14.40 12.10
C ASN A 19 12.60 -13.46 12.20
N LEU A 20 12.16 -13.19 13.43
CA LEU A 20 11.30 -12.05 13.80
C LEU A 20 12.02 -10.69 13.64
N ASN A 21 12.76 -10.48 12.54
CA ASN A 21 13.52 -9.25 12.32
C ASN A 21 13.72 -8.89 10.84
N THR A 22 12.70 -9.08 10.00
CA THR A 22 12.76 -8.62 8.59
C THR A 22 12.27 -7.19 8.37
N HIS A 23 11.95 -6.45 9.44
CA HIS A 23 12.03 -5.00 9.39
C HIS A 23 13.45 -4.63 9.78
N GLY A 24 14.28 -4.29 8.78
CA GLY A 24 15.61 -3.74 9.01
C GLY A 24 15.52 -2.67 10.10
N GLY A 25 16.38 -2.79 11.12
CA GLY A 25 16.24 -2.08 12.39
C GLY A 25 15.82 -0.63 12.23
N SER A 26 14.89 -0.20 13.09
CA SER A 26 14.36 1.17 13.16
C SER A 26 15.51 2.18 13.09
N LYS A 27 15.71 2.75 11.90
CA LYS A 27 16.80 3.65 11.59
C LYS A 27 16.22 5.03 11.38
N THR A 28 16.59 5.95 12.26
CA THR A 28 16.31 7.36 12.07
C THR A 28 17.27 7.95 11.05
N ILE A 29 16.73 8.64 10.05
CA ILE A 29 17.45 9.29 8.97
C ILE A 29 17.19 10.79 9.05
N THR A 30 18.26 11.57 9.18
CA THR A 30 18.21 13.02 8.96
C THR A 30 18.16 13.31 7.47
N ALA A 31 17.39 14.34 7.10
CA ALA A 31 17.26 14.81 5.73
C ALA A 31 18.63 15.05 5.08
N LYS A 32 18.81 14.56 3.85
CA LYS A 32 20.04 14.69 3.07
C LYS A 32 20.04 15.87 2.10
N THR A 33 18.87 16.37 1.79
CA THR A 33 18.62 17.49 0.89
C THR A 33 17.69 18.48 1.57
N ASP A 34 17.40 19.62 0.93
CA ASP A 34 16.32 20.52 1.35
C ASP A 34 14.96 20.07 0.80
N VAL A 35 13.89 20.67 1.33
CA VAL A 35 12.53 20.45 0.81
C VAL A 35 12.46 21.12 -0.56
N ARG A 36 12.04 20.36 -1.57
CA ARG A 36 11.98 20.81 -2.96
C ARG A 36 10.53 21.05 -3.40
N PRO A 37 10.16 22.26 -3.88
CA PRO A 37 8.80 22.56 -4.30
C PRO A 37 8.27 21.61 -5.39
N GLU A 38 9.12 21.21 -6.34
CA GLU A 38 8.72 20.29 -7.40
C GLU A 38 8.27 18.91 -6.87
N CYS A 39 8.84 18.46 -5.75
CA CYS A 39 8.43 17.21 -5.12
C CYS A 39 7.05 17.33 -4.48
N ILE A 40 6.75 18.50 -3.89
CA ILE A 40 5.43 18.80 -3.32
C ILE A 40 4.40 18.85 -4.46
N ASP A 41 4.73 19.50 -5.57
CA ASP A 41 3.86 19.54 -6.75
C ASP A 41 3.61 18.14 -7.33
N TRP A 42 4.61 17.26 -7.37
CA TRP A 42 4.42 15.88 -7.79
C TRP A 42 3.48 15.11 -6.88
N ALA A 43 3.56 15.29 -5.55
CA ALA A 43 2.63 14.68 -4.61
C ALA A 43 1.19 15.12 -4.88
N HIS A 44 0.95 16.43 -4.97
CA HIS A 44 -0.37 16.99 -5.24
C HIS A 44 -0.98 16.58 -6.59
N ASN A 45 -0.14 16.17 -7.54
CA ASN A 45 -0.55 15.69 -8.86
C ASN A 45 -0.58 14.16 -8.98
N GLY A 46 -0.25 13.41 -7.92
CA GLY A 46 -0.22 11.95 -7.96
C GLY A 46 0.92 11.38 -8.82
N THR A 47 2.01 12.13 -9.02
CA THR A 47 3.14 11.73 -9.86
C THR A 47 4.13 10.89 -9.08
N CYS A 48 4.46 9.69 -9.58
CA CYS A 48 5.28 8.72 -8.85
C CYS A 48 6.73 9.19 -8.55
N ASP A 49 7.23 10.19 -9.28
CA ASP A 49 8.56 10.78 -9.06
C ASP A 49 8.72 11.40 -7.66
N PHE A 50 7.60 11.75 -7.01
CA PHE A 50 7.58 12.15 -5.61
C PHE A 50 8.25 11.11 -4.69
N TYR A 51 8.07 9.81 -4.94
CA TYR A 51 8.70 8.79 -4.09
C TYR A 51 10.21 8.74 -4.25
N ASP A 52 10.72 9.06 -5.44
CA ASP A 52 12.16 9.14 -5.67
C ASP A 52 12.74 10.40 -4.99
N CYS A 53 11.99 11.52 -4.98
CA CYS A 53 12.31 12.68 -4.14
C CYS A 53 12.36 12.35 -2.65
N PHE A 54 11.34 11.64 -2.16
CA PHE A 54 11.21 11.29 -0.75
C PHE A 54 12.41 10.44 -0.33
N GLU A 55 12.77 9.44 -1.13
CA GLU A 55 13.91 8.58 -0.88
C GLU A 55 15.25 9.32 -0.95
N GLN A 56 15.43 10.24 -1.90
CA GLN A 56 16.64 11.08 -1.98
C GLN A 56 16.82 11.91 -0.71
N ARG A 57 15.73 12.44 -0.15
CA ARG A 57 15.74 13.20 1.11
C ARG A 57 15.99 12.28 2.30
N PHE A 58 15.34 11.12 2.33
CA PHE A 58 15.41 10.15 3.42
C PHE A 58 15.73 8.73 2.89
N PRO A 59 17.01 8.37 2.72
CA PRO A 59 17.40 7.10 2.11
C PRO A 59 17.18 5.90 3.05
N CYS A 60 15.96 5.38 3.05
CA CYS A 60 15.51 4.21 3.82
C CYS A 60 15.75 2.88 3.09
N GLY A 61 16.06 2.92 1.79
CA GLY A 61 16.35 1.79 0.93
C GLY A 61 15.10 1.00 0.53
N SER A 62 15.33 -0.18 -0.04
CA SER A 62 14.26 -1.06 -0.54
C SER A 62 13.28 -1.56 0.52
N SER A 63 13.63 -1.46 1.81
CA SER A 63 12.74 -1.75 2.93
C SER A 63 11.94 -0.54 3.41
N GLY A 64 12.23 0.66 2.91
CA GLY A 64 11.53 1.89 3.24
C GLY A 64 10.18 2.02 2.51
N TYR A 65 9.32 2.90 3.01
CA TYR A 65 7.98 3.12 2.43
C TYR A 65 8.03 3.62 0.98
N ALA A 66 8.86 4.64 0.71
CA ALA A 66 8.89 5.30 -0.58
C ALA A 66 9.28 4.35 -1.72
N LEU A 67 10.37 3.59 -1.59
CA LEU A 67 10.76 2.63 -2.62
C LEU A 67 10.08 1.25 -2.49
N GLY A 68 9.94 0.75 -1.26
CA GLY A 68 9.47 -0.61 -1.00
C GLY A 68 7.97 -0.81 -1.24
N TYR A 69 7.18 0.27 -1.14
CA TYR A 69 5.72 0.18 -1.25
C TYR A 69 5.09 1.28 -2.09
N GLY A 70 5.11 2.53 -1.64
CA GLY A 70 4.38 3.63 -2.29
C GLY A 70 4.78 3.81 -3.75
N GLY A 71 6.08 4.03 -4.01
CA GLY A 71 6.62 4.19 -5.36
C GLY A 71 6.52 2.94 -6.21
N LYS A 72 6.68 1.75 -5.61
CA LYS A 72 6.48 0.47 -6.30
C LYS A 72 5.06 0.35 -6.85
N TYR A 73 4.04 0.57 -6.02
CA TYR A 73 2.65 0.41 -6.42
C TYR A 73 2.13 1.56 -7.27
N CYS A 74 2.55 2.80 -7.00
CA CYS A 74 2.29 3.93 -7.89
C CYS A 74 2.73 3.61 -9.33
N ARG A 75 3.98 3.19 -9.51
CA ARG A 75 4.50 2.85 -10.85
C ARG A 75 3.79 1.66 -11.48
N LYS A 76 3.45 0.61 -10.69
CA LYS A 76 2.66 -0.51 -11.20
C LYS A 76 1.29 -0.03 -11.70
N PHE A 77 0.58 0.82 -10.97
CA PHE A 77 -0.74 1.32 -11.39
C PHE A 77 -0.71 2.22 -12.63
N GLN A 78 0.43 2.83 -12.95
CA GLN A 78 0.62 3.60 -14.19
C GLN A 78 1.02 2.73 -15.40
N GLN A 79 1.51 1.51 -15.18
CA GLN A 79 1.89 0.60 -16.25
C GLN A 79 0.66 -0.01 -16.93
N SER A 80 0.63 0.03 -18.26
CA SER A 80 -0.55 -0.36 -19.05
C SER A 80 -1.05 -1.76 -18.75
N GLN A 81 -0.16 -2.73 -18.52
CA GLN A 81 -0.52 -4.12 -18.27
C GLN A 81 -1.24 -4.35 -16.92
N PHE A 82 -1.05 -3.44 -15.96
CA PHE A 82 -1.77 -3.48 -14.69
C PHE A 82 -2.99 -2.56 -14.75
N ARG A 83 -2.83 -1.35 -15.28
CA ARG A 83 -3.91 -0.37 -15.40
C ARG A 83 -5.10 -0.90 -16.20
N SER A 84 -4.86 -1.69 -17.25
CA SER A 84 -5.92 -2.29 -18.08
C SER A 84 -6.73 -3.38 -17.36
N LEU A 85 -6.29 -3.84 -16.20
CA LEU A 85 -7.05 -4.80 -15.37
C LEU A 85 -8.20 -4.13 -14.61
N PHE A 86 -8.20 -2.80 -14.57
CA PHE A 86 -9.19 -1.99 -13.86
C PHE A 86 -10.17 -1.38 -14.87
N ASN A 87 -11.45 -1.40 -14.51
CA ASN A 87 -12.47 -0.67 -15.25
C ASN A 87 -12.27 0.85 -15.07
N THR A 88 -13.03 1.67 -15.81
CA THR A 88 -12.88 3.14 -15.77
C THR A 88 -12.98 3.71 -14.35
N ALA A 89 -13.93 3.22 -13.54
CA ALA A 89 -14.09 3.67 -12.15
C ALA A 89 -12.88 3.24 -11.28
N GLY A 90 -12.37 2.03 -11.49
CA GLY A 90 -11.16 1.53 -10.83
C GLY A 90 -9.93 2.36 -11.18
N GLN A 91 -9.75 2.75 -12.45
CA GLN A 91 -8.65 3.63 -12.85
C GLN A 91 -8.73 5.01 -12.18
N VAL A 92 -9.93 5.60 -12.11
CA VAL A 92 -10.16 6.85 -11.36
C VAL A 92 -9.85 6.68 -9.87
N PHE A 93 -10.23 5.55 -9.28
CA PHE A 93 -9.88 5.22 -7.90
C PHE A 93 -8.36 5.16 -7.70
N LEU A 94 -7.62 4.49 -8.59
CA LEU A 94 -6.16 4.40 -8.50
C LEU A 94 -5.50 5.78 -8.53
N ASP A 95 -5.98 6.68 -9.39
CA ASP A 95 -5.42 8.03 -9.50
C ASP A 95 -5.70 8.86 -8.23
N LYS A 96 -6.95 8.80 -7.72
CA LYS A 96 -7.34 9.48 -6.45
C LYS A 96 -6.60 8.93 -5.24
N MET A 97 -6.49 7.60 -5.15
CA MET A 97 -5.79 6.92 -4.07
C MET A 97 -4.32 7.32 -4.07
N SER A 98 -3.64 7.23 -5.23
CA SER A 98 -2.22 7.60 -5.35
C SER A 98 -1.97 9.03 -4.89
N LYS A 99 -2.82 9.98 -5.34
CA LYS A 99 -2.73 11.38 -4.90
C LYS A 99 -2.94 11.52 -3.39
N CYS A 100 -4.00 10.94 -2.85
CA CYS A 100 -4.29 11.04 -1.42
C CYS A 100 -3.17 10.47 -0.55
N GLU A 101 -2.60 9.33 -0.95
CA GLU A 101 -1.48 8.73 -0.24
C GLU A 101 -0.25 9.64 -0.25
N MET A 102 0.06 10.26 -1.40
CA MET A 102 1.16 11.22 -1.51
C MET A 102 0.92 12.46 -0.64
N ASP A 103 -0.29 13.02 -0.66
CA ASP A 103 -0.67 14.16 0.19
C ASP A 103 -0.55 13.81 1.68
N ALA A 104 -0.95 12.60 2.08
CA ALA A 104 -0.87 12.13 3.46
C ALA A 104 0.57 11.98 3.97
N VAL A 105 1.55 11.83 3.07
CA VAL A 105 2.95 11.66 3.45
C VAL A 105 3.78 12.94 3.37
N LEU A 106 3.25 14.02 2.78
CA LEU A 106 3.93 15.32 2.71
C LEU A 106 4.39 15.85 4.08
N PRO A 107 3.61 15.74 5.17
CA PRO A 107 4.07 16.18 6.49
C PRO A 107 5.33 15.44 6.98
N PHE A 108 5.64 14.25 6.47
CA PHE A 108 6.90 13.56 6.75
C PHE A 108 8.03 14.04 5.83
N TYR A 109 7.71 14.31 4.57
CA TYR A 109 8.67 14.87 3.62
C TYR A 109 9.24 16.21 4.14
N GLU A 110 8.41 17.05 4.75
CA GLU A 110 8.80 18.37 5.26
C GLU A 110 9.61 18.33 6.57
N GLN A 111 9.72 17.17 7.23
CA GLN A 111 10.49 17.04 8.47
C GLN A 111 12.00 17.12 8.24
N GLN A 112 12.77 17.29 9.32
CA GLN A 112 14.24 17.26 9.29
C GLN A 112 14.81 15.87 9.54
N SER A 113 14.01 14.96 10.10
CA SER A 113 14.38 13.57 10.30
C SER A 113 13.15 12.68 10.38
N ILE A 114 13.27 11.44 9.93
CA ILE A 114 12.20 10.44 9.98
C ILE A 114 12.79 9.09 10.47
N THR A 115 11.98 8.18 10.98
CA THR A 115 12.35 6.80 11.36
C THR A 115 11.77 5.75 10.39
N CYS A 116 12.60 5.22 9.49
CA CYS A 116 12.15 4.42 8.33
C CYS A 116 11.08 3.33 8.58
N SER A 117 11.04 2.71 9.77
CA SER A 117 10.02 1.73 10.14
C SER A 117 8.72 2.32 10.72
N THR A 118 8.79 3.46 11.41
CA THR A 118 7.65 4.09 12.09
C THR A 118 6.77 4.86 11.13
N GLU A 119 7.35 5.51 10.11
CA GLU A 119 6.56 6.17 9.07
C GLU A 119 5.76 5.17 8.25
N TYR A 120 6.32 3.99 8.01
CA TYR A 120 5.61 2.89 7.35
C TYR A 120 4.25 2.61 8.05
N ASP A 121 4.23 2.60 9.38
CA ASP A 121 3.02 2.32 10.18
C ASP A 121 2.06 3.52 10.29
N LEU A 122 2.59 4.74 10.42
CA LEU A 122 1.77 5.95 10.50
C LEU A 122 1.08 6.25 9.16
N VAL A 123 1.78 6.02 8.05
CA VAL A 123 1.23 6.23 6.72
C VAL A 123 0.08 5.26 6.48
N PHE A 124 0.20 4.00 6.89
CA PHE A 124 -0.91 3.04 6.78
C PHE A 124 -2.17 3.44 7.54
N LYS A 125 -2.03 4.11 8.69
CA LYS A 125 -3.18 4.63 9.42
C LYS A 125 -3.95 5.66 8.60
N HIS A 126 -3.24 6.54 7.89
CA HIS A 126 -3.87 7.55 7.02
C HIS A 126 -4.41 6.97 5.71
N GLN A 127 -3.79 5.90 5.19
CA GLN A 127 -4.26 5.25 3.98
C GLN A 127 -5.69 4.67 4.12
N GLU A 128 -6.17 4.32 5.32
CA GLU A 128 -7.58 3.92 5.53
C GLU A 128 -8.57 5.01 5.10
N ASP A 129 -8.27 6.27 5.40
CA ASP A 129 -9.12 7.40 4.98
C ASP A 129 -9.03 7.63 3.47
N CYS A 130 -7.83 7.49 2.89
CA CYS A 130 -7.65 7.59 1.44
C CYS A 130 -8.47 6.57 0.66
N TYR A 131 -8.60 5.33 1.15
CA TYR A 131 -9.47 4.33 0.52
C TYR A 131 -10.89 4.84 0.39
N ILE A 132 -11.46 5.34 1.49
CA ILE A 132 -12.85 5.80 1.51
C ILE A 132 -13.04 7.05 0.66
N GLN A 133 -12.16 8.04 0.80
CA GLN A 133 -12.23 9.28 0.03
C GLN A 133 -12.06 9.07 -1.48
N SER A 134 -11.34 8.01 -1.87
CA SER A 134 -11.10 7.67 -3.28
C SER A 134 -12.22 6.84 -3.92
N GLY A 135 -13.20 6.35 -3.13
CA GLY A 135 -14.33 5.57 -3.62
C GLY A 135 -14.15 4.05 -3.55
N TYR A 136 -13.32 3.56 -2.62
CA TYR A 136 -13.03 2.12 -2.47
C TYR A 136 -14.27 1.22 -2.45
N CYS A 137 -15.30 1.62 -1.70
CA CYS A 137 -16.52 0.84 -1.52
C CYS A 137 -17.28 0.58 -2.83
N ASP A 138 -17.15 1.47 -3.82
CA ASP A 138 -17.85 1.37 -5.09
C ASP A 138 -17.06 0.57 -6.13
N VAL A 139 -15.73 0.45 -5.97
CA VAL A 139 -14.86 -0.10 -7.02
C VAL A 139 -14.27 -1.46 -6.68
N VAL A 140 -14.15 -1.80 -5.40
CA VAL A 140 -13.35 -2.96 -4.96
C VAL A 140 -13.84 -4.29 -5.51
N LEU A 141 -15.15 -4.54 -5.55
CA LEU A 141 -15.70 -5.83 -5.98
C LEU A 141 -15.50 -6.09 -7.47
N ASP A 142 -15.71 -5.05 -8.28
CA ASP A 142 -15.60 -5.11 -9.73
C ASP A 142 -14.14 -5.17 -10.19
N ASN A 143 -13.23 -4.59 -9.41
CA ASN A 143 -11.81 -4.50 -9.73
C ASN A 143 -10.92 -5.46 -8.93
N PHE A 144 -11.51 -6.37 -8.14
CA PHE A 144 -10.77 -7.24 -7.22
C PHE A 144 -9.69 -8.08 -7.91
N ASP A 145 -9.97 -8.63 -9.09
CA ASP A 145 -8.98 -9.37 -9.88
C ASP A 145 -7.79 -8.51 -10.30
N GLY A 146 -8.02 -7.22 -10.59
CA GLY A 146 -6.97 -6.25 -10.90
C GLY A 146 -6.05 -6.01 -9.70
N PHE A 147 -6.64 -5.85 -8.51
CA PHE A 147 -5.86 -5.77 -7.27
C PHE A 147 -5.06 -7.06 -7.01
N LEU A 148 -5.69 -8.23 -7.09
CA LEU A 148 -5.03 -9.53 -6.88
C LEU A 148 -3.81 -9.75 -7.79
N LYS A 149 -3.91 -9.32 -9.05
CA LYS A 149 -2.83 -9.47 -10.05
C LYS A 149 -1.75 -8.39 -9.93
N THR A 150 -2.08 -7.23 -9.37
CA THR A 150 -1.14 -6.11 -9.26
C THR A 150 -0.27 -6.23 -8.01
N PHE A 151 -0.83 -6.65 -6.87
CA PHE A 151 -0.07 -6.82 -5.63
C PHE A 151 0.80 -8.08 -5.64
N ASP A 152 1.97 -8.01 -4.99
CA ASP A 152 2.85 -9.18 -4.90
C ASP A 152 2.32 -10.17 -3.85
N ARG A 153 2.67 -11.44 -4.02
CA ARG A 153 2.23 -12.52 -3.12
C ARG A 153 2.59 -12.27 -1.65
N ALA A 154 3.73 -11.63 -1.40
CA ALA A 154 4.21 -11.33 -0.05
C ALA A 154 3.32 -10.30 0.66
N ASP A 155 2.63 -9.40 -0.05
CA ASP A 155 1.76 -8.40 0.55
C ASP A 155 0.49 -9.02 1.14
N PHE A 156 0.01 -10.12 0.54
CA PHE A 156 -1.09 -10.92 1.10
C PHE A 156 -0.70 -11.74 2.34
N LEU A 157 0.57 -11.71 2.74
CA LEU A 157 1.06 -12.28 4.01
C LEU A 157 1.40 -11.18 5.03
N ASN A 158 1.30 -9.91 4.62
CA ASN A 158 1.55 -8.79 5.50
C ASN A 158 0.26 -8.42 6.26
N PHE A 159 0.18 -8.88 7.51
CA PHE A 159 -1.01 -8.67 8.36
C PHE A 159 -1.37 -7.19 8.55
N LYS A 160 -0.40 -6.25 8.51
CA LYS A 160 -0.69 -4.82 8.63
C LYS A 160 -1.47 -4.32 7.41
N LEU A 161 -1.02 -4.65 6.20
CA LEU A 161 -1.70 -4.33 4.95
C LEU A 161 -3.10 -4.94 4.89
N ILE A 162 -3.21 -6.21 5.28
CA ILE A 162 -4.50 -6.91 5.30
C ILE A 162 -5.47 -6.23 6.27
N ASN A 163 -5.03 -5.91 7.49
CA ASN A 163 -5.88 -5.26 8.48
C ASN A 163 -6.39 -3.90 8.00
N GLN A 164 -5.54 -3.13 7.33
CA GLN A 164 -5.92 -1.84 6.77
C GLN A 164 -7.00 -1.96 5.69
N VAL A 165 -6.83 -2.88 4.73
CA VAL A 165 -7.84 -3.14 3.68
C VAL A 165 -9.15 -3.64 4.30
N LEU A 166 -9.08 -4.49 5.33
CA LEU A 166 -10.25 -4.95 6.07
C LEU A 166 -10.93 -3.82 6.86
N ASN A 167 -10.17 -2.89 7.44
CA ASN A 167 -10.72 -1.75 8.16
C ASN A 167 -11.41 -0.78 7.20
N ALA A 168 -10.82 -0.51 6.03
CA ALA A 168 -11.49 0.23 4.97
C ALA A 168 -12.78 -0.48 4.51
N ALA A 169 -12.74 -1.80 4.30
CA ALA A 169 -13.92 -2.59 3.93
C ALA A 169 -15.05 -2.53 4.96
N LYS A 170 -14.73 -2.53 6.27
CA LYS A 170 -15.73 -2.40 7.34
C LYS A 170 -16.45 -1.05 7.36
N ARG A 171 -15.88 -0.02 6.72
CA ARG A 171 -16.50 1.31 6.60
C ARG A 171 -17.48 1.39 5.42
N CYS A 172 -17.54 0.35 4.58
CA CYS A 172 -18.51 0.28 3.49
C CYS A 172 -19.88 -0.21 3.96
N HIS A 173 -20.95 0.22 3.28
CA HIS A 173 -22.31 -0.22 3.59
C HIS A 173 -22.57 -1.70 3.26
N VAL A 174 -21.81 -2.25 2.30
CA VAL A 174 -21.86 -3.65 1.90
C VAL A 174 -20.72 -4.40 2.59
N ASP A 175 -20.98 -5.65 3.00
CA ASP A 175 -19.92 -6.54 3.48
C ASP A 175 -19.04 -7.00 2.30
N ILE A 176 -18.06 -6.16 1.98
CA ILE A 176 -17.08 -6.40 0.92
C ILE A 176 -16.33 -7.73 1.14
N SER A 177 -16.05 -8.08 2.40
CA SER A 177 -15.30 -9.30 2.72
C SER A 177 -16.10 -10.54 2.37
N GLN A 178 -17.37 -10.58 2.76
CA GLN A 178 -18.28 -11.68 2.41
C GLN A 178 -18.56 -11.74 0.92
N ALA A 179 -18.71 -10.60 0.24
CA ALA A 179 -18.91 -10.57 -1.20
C ALA A 179 -17.70 -11.16 -1.96
N ILE A 180 -16.47 -10.83 -1.55
CA ILE A 180 -15.25 -11.43 -2.11
C ILE A 180 -15.18 -12.93 -1.81
N ILE A 181 -15.41 -13.35 -0.57
CA ILE A 181 -15.41 -14.77 -0.19
C ILE A 181 -16.41 -15.53 -1.04
N SER A 182 -17.64 -15.03 -1.18
CA SER A 182 -18.67 -15.65 -2.01
C SER A 182 -18.23 -15.77 -3.47
N LYS A 183 -17.62 -14.73 -4.05
CA LYS A 183 -17.17 -14.72 -5.44
C LYS A 183 -16.05 -15.73 -5.74
N TYR A 184 -15.09 -15.93 -4.84
CA TYR A 184 -13.88 -16.74 -5.11
C TYR A 184 -13.81 -18.08 -4.37
N LEU A 185 -14.48 -18.19 -3.23
CA LEU A 185 -14.47 -19.38 -2.37
C LEU A 185 -15.86 -20.02 -2.24
N GLY A 186 -16.91 -19.30 -2.63
CA GLY A 186 -18.25 -19.86 -2.78
C GLY A 186 -18.25 -20.95 -3.85
N ARG A 187 -18.58 -22.16 -3.44
CA ARG A 187 -19.07 -23.21 -4.33
C ARG A 187 -20.58 -23.16 -4.36
#